data_AF-A0A833TTT6-F1
#
_entry.id   AF-A0A833TTT6-F1
#
_cell.length_a   1.000
_cell.length_b   1.000
_cell.length_c   1.000
_cell.angle_alpha   90.00
_cell.angle_beta   90.00
_cell.angle_gamma   90.00
#
_symmetry.space_group_name_H-M   'P 1'
#
loop_
_entity.id
_entity.type
_entity.pdbx_description
1 polymer ?
#
loop_
_entity_poly.entity_id
_entity_poly.type
_entity_poly.pdbx_seq_one_letter_code
_entity_poly.pdbx_strand_id
1 'polypeptide(L)'
;MKNTGSTERLEAPDSSTNVVLGGHDSLNFADFETHREPTSQINEVDLTFLSELLSQNSNVPNDVPNVTVPMMNKAPSPSSSSHKSVDDNAQTDSRNERRRMLSAKNARLYRSRKKNELVTLIEQAHRFEEQLNALRRRHHVLRADSAVACWEEKAIAQRLRRRQAEELNEQLKHALFTYTGVGRDSRSIFTESAPPSAALNMRHFLHMYTHLRREPHLRMRDLEAVGTATKINRAMQVVLRETATIPVSTAPEILFQELDLGAEGLGKTSTAVYAFNTRDASKAFDVACRAILNTCGVWPDHSRIESSMKFVDVPPTEFNVRYGITKHSYQHNVTKAQASTEARDLYYSRMIGSCGVLVWDFVDDDDSYPLKCSTFIKRDTVGALVLRPEVCADGVERMVCRNICTDMHILVNSPKPSLNVAEYALLEDMMVYESIKEGATDWQDSMAR
;
A
#
# COMPACT_ATOMS: atom_id res chain seq x y z
N MET A 1 37.37 70.56 -6.34
CA MET A 1 38.46 70.97 -7.26
C MET A 1 38.97 69.72 -7.98
N LYS A 2 39.24 69.80 -9.29
CA LYS A 2 40.12 68.96 -10.15
C LYS A 2 40.36 67.48 -9.73
N ASN A 3 39.86 66.51 -10.50
CA ASN A 3 40.58 65.72 -11.55
C ASN A 3 41.44 64.58 -10.97
N THR A 4 41.71 63.41 -11.56
CA THR A 4 41.33 62.62 -12.78
C THR A 4 41.96 61.22 -12.54
N GLY A 5 41.64 60.08 -13.18
CA GLY A 5 40.82 59.70 -14.34
C GLY A 5 41.16 58.23 -14.70
N SER A 6 40.72 57.71 -15.87
CA SER A 6 40.92 56.32 -16.38
C SER A 6 40.28 55.20 -15.51
N THR A 7 39.76 54.06 -16.01
CA THR A 7 39.69 53.41 -17.35
C THR A 7 38.47 52.44 -17.34
N GLU A 8 37.95 51.76 -18.38
CA GLU A 8 38.23 51.61 -19.83
C GLU A 8 36.87 51.39 -20.59
N ARG A 9 36.78 50.43 -21.53
CA ARG A 9 35.57 49.82 -22.12
C ARG A 9 35.78 48.30 -22.26
N LEU A 10 34.70 47.50 -22.19
CA LEU A 10 34.72 46.11 -22.67
C LEU A 10 34.42 46.07 -24.18
N GLU A 11 35.24 45.36 -24.93
CA GLU A 11 34.90 44.79 -26.25
C GLU A 11 34.89 43.27 -26.15
N ALA A 12 34.03 42.63 -26.95
CA ALA A 12 34.05 41.18 -27.17
C ALA A 12 34.85 40.84 -28.44
N PRO A 13 35.33 39.59 -28.57
CA PRO A 13 35.45 39.01 -29.91
C PRO A 13 34.88 37.58 -30.04
N ASP A 14 34.70 37.20 -31.30
CA ASP A 14 34.00 36.02 -31.80
C ASP A 14 34.77 34.67 -31.72
N SER A 15 34.01 33.57 -31.87
CA SER A 15 34.19 32.36 -32.72
C SER A 15 35.61 31.86 -33.12
N SER A 16 35.91 30.60 -33.44
CA SER A 16 35.14 29.38 -33.78
C SER A 16 36.10 28.17 -33.74
N THR A 17 35.61 26.95 -33.46
CA THR A 17 36.14 25.74 -34.14
C THR A 17 35.07 24.63 -34.24
N ASN A 18 34.81 24.13 -35.45
CA ASN A 18 33.94 22.97 -35.71
C ASN A 18 34.76 21.67 -35.77
N VAL A 19 34.18 20.56 -35.30
CA VAL A 19 34.41 19.22 -35.87
C VAL A 19 33.06 18.51 -36.00
N VAL A 20 32.80 17.95 -37.18
CA VAL A 20 31.58 17.23 -37.55
C VAL A 20 31.91 15.75 -37.79
N LEU A 21 30.95 14.86 -37.49
CA LEU A 21 30.71 13.48 -37.97
C LEU A 21 30.25 12.60 -36.78
N GLY A 22 29.12 11.88 -36.80
CA GLY A 22 28.01 11.86 -37.77
C GLY A 22 27.07 10.67 -37.49
N GLY A 23 25.78 10.83 -37.79
CA GLY A 23 24.80 9.73 -37.93
C GLY A 23 24.17 9.15 -36.66
N HIS A 24 22.90 9.47 -36.42
CA HIS A 24 21.82 8.46 -36.28
C HIS A 24 20.44 9.12 -36.40
N ASP A 25 19.51 8.38 -37.00
CA ASP A 25 18.28 8.86 -37.64
C ASP A 25 17.24 9.51 -36.70
N SER A 26 16.89 10.76 -37.00
CA SER A 26 15.68 11.40 -36.49
C SER A 26 14.46 10.95 -37.29
N LEU A 27 13.74 9.93 -36.82
CA LEU A 27 12.43 9.58 -37.37
C LEU A 27 11.37 10.58 -36.89
N ASN A 28 10.90 11.43 -37.81
CA ASN A 28 9.74 12.29 -37.62
C ASN A 28 8.50 11.45 -37.33
N PHE A 29 7.87 11.65 -36.17
CA PHE A 29 6.58 11.04 -35.84
C PHE A 29 5.45 12.07 -35.96
N ALA A 30 5.13 12.41 -37.20
CA ALA A 30 3.94 13.14 -37.61
C ALA A 30 3.24 12.34 -38.73
N ASP A 31 1.93 12.55 -38.89
CA ASP A 31 1.04 11.90 -39.86
C ASP A 31 0.73 10.42 -39.61
N PHE A 32 -0.25 10.18 -38.72
CA PHE A 32 -1.18 9.06 -38.87
C PHE A 32 -2.62 9.40 -38.43
N GLU A 33 -3.14 10.56 -38.87
CA GLU A 33 -4.58 10.78 -38.92
C GLU A 33 -5.15 10.12 -40.19
N THR A 34 -5.70 8.91 -40.05
CA THR A 34 -6.65 8.35 -41.02
C THR A 34 -7.89 7.83 -40.32
N HIS A 35 -9.04 8.17 -40.90
CA HIS A 35 -10.39 8.00 -40.39
C HIS A 35 -10.68 6.70 -39.61
N ARG A 36 -11.27 6.87 -38.42
CA ARG A 36 -12.12 5.84 -37.80
C ARG A 36 -13.36 6.50 -37.20
N GLU A 37 -14.50 6.30 -37.84
CA GLU A 37 -15.80 6.71 -37.29
C GLU A 37 -16.10 5.95 -35.98
N PRO A 38 -16.82 6.55 -35.02
CA PRO A 38 -17.27 5.85 -33.83
C PRO A 38 -18.46 4.93 -34.17
N THR A 39 -18.17 3.69 -34.57
CA THR A 39 -19.21 2.66 -34.73
C THR A 39 -19.80 2.29 -33.36
N SER A 40 -20.92 2.93 -33.01
CA SER A 40 -21.77 2.51 -31.90
C SER A 40 -22.59 1.28 -32.31
N GLN A 41 -21.92 0.12 -32.41
CA GLN A 41 -22.55 -1.19 -32.51
C GLN A 41 -22.20 -1.98 -31.26
N ILE A 42 -23.22 -2.59 -30.64
CA ILE A 42 -23.03 -3.62 -29.63
C ILE A 42 -22.31 -4.78 -30.32
N ASN A 43 -21.17 -5.21 -29.77
CA ASN A 43 -20.36 -6.24 -30.42
C ASN A 43 -21.14 -7.56 -30.48
N GLU A 44 -21.04 -8.25 -31.62
CA GLU A 44 -21.63 -9.57 -31.86
C GLU A 44 -21.18 -10.62 -30.81
N VAL A 45 -20.05 -10.36 -30.15
CA VAL A 45 -19.46 -11.09 -29.03
C VAL A 45 -20.32 -11.07 -27.75
N ASP A 46 -21.08 -10.00 -27.49
CA ASP A 46 -21.99 -9.94 -26.32
C ASP A 46 -23.23 -10.83 -26.54
N LEU A 47 -23.63 -11.05 -27.80
CA LEU A 47 -24.77 -11.90 -28.15
C LEU A 47 -24.41 -13.40 -28.13
N THR A 48 -23.17 -13.76 -28.50
CA THR A 48 -22.70 -15.15 -28.39
C THR A 48 -22.55 -15.58 -26.92
N PHE A 49 -22.04 -14.72 -26.04
CA PHE A 49 -21.97 -14.99 -24.59
C PHE A 49 -23.35 -15.29 -23.98
N LEU A 50 -24.40 -14.54 -24.35
CA LEU A 50 -25.76 -14.80 -23.90
C LEU A 50 -26.35 -16.11 -24.47
N SER A 51 -25.92 -16.55 -25.65
CA SER A 51 -26.30 -17.85 -26.23
C SER A 51 -25.61 -19.03 -25.53
N GLU A 52 -24.38 -18.83 -25.07
CA GLU A 52 -23.59 -19.85 -24.37
C GLU A 52 -24.15 -20.12 -22.97
N LEU A 53 -24.54 -19.05 -22.25
CA LEU A 53 -25.20 -19.12 -20.94
C LEU A 53 -26.55 -19.90 -20.98
N LEU A 54 -27.22 -19.92 -22.14
CA LEU A 54 -28.44 -20.68 -22.38
C LEU A 54 -28.18 -22.14 -22.79
N SER A 55 -26.98 -22.45 -23.29
CA SER A 55 -26.60 -23.79 -23.75
C SER A 55 -26.08 -24.69 -22.61
N GLN A 56 -25.41 -24.11 -21.61
CA GLN A 56 -24.82 -24.87 -20.49
C GLN A 56 -25.86 -25.38 -19.47
N ASN A 57 -27.06 -24.81 -19.40
CA ASN A 57 -28.13 -25.22 -18.47
C ASN A 57 -28.90 -26.50 -18.89
N SER A 58 -28.37 -27.28 -19.82
CA SER A 58 -29.02 -28.51 -20.33
C SER A 58 -28.53 -29.81 -19.66
N ASN A 59 -27.40 -29.79 -18.93
CA ASN A 59 -26.77 -30.98 -18.35
C ASN A 59 -26.38 -30.81 -16.87
N VAL A 60 -27.33 -31.01 -15.94
CA VAL A 60 -27.03 -31.45 -14.56
C VAL A 60 -28.06 -32.51 -14.15
N PRO A 61 -27.64 -33.70 -13.67
CA PRO A 61 -28.55 -34.74 -13.16
C PRO A 61 -29.32 -34.31 -11.90
N ASN A 62 -30.50 -34.90 -11.68
CA ASN A 62 -31.24 -34.72 -10.44
C ASN A 62 -30.55 -35.44 -9.28
N ASP A 63 -30.06 -34.70 -8.28
CA ASP A 63 -29.93 -35.18 -6.90
C ASP A 63 -29.85 -34.01 -5.91
N VAL A 64 -30.98 -33.68 -5.25
CA VAL A 64 -31.01 -32.87 -4.01
C VAL A 64 -32.11 -33.43 -3.09
N PRO A 65 -31.80 -33.86 -1.85
CA PRO A 65 -32.80 -34.34 -0.91
C PRO A 65 -33.47 -33.21 -0.11
N ASN A 66 -34.75 -33.45 0.25
CA ASN A 66 -35.59 -32.79 1.25
C ASN A 66 -35.12 -31.49 1.94
N VAL A 67 -35.89 -30.42 1.76
CA VAL A 67 -36.01 -29.32 2.73
C VAL A 67 -37.42 -29.35 3.34
N THR A 68 -37.47 -29.43 4.67
CA THR A 68 -38.69 -29.59 5.48
C THR A 68 -39.48 -28.28 5.62
N VAL A 69 -40.82 -28.35 5.59
CA VAL A 69 -41.73 -27.22 5.90
C VAL A 69 -42.63 -27.61 7.09
N PRO A 70 -42.81 -26.76 8.12
CA PRO A 70 -43.61 -27.07 9.31
C PRO A 70 -45.15 -26.89 9.13
N MET A 71 -45.90 -27.43 10.10
CA MET A 71 -47.33 -27.78 10.04
C MET A 71 -48.34 -26.65 10.31
N MET A 72 -49.57 -26.83 9.79
CA MET A 72 -50.92 -26.73 10.45
C MET A 72 -51.99 -27.01 9.35
N ASN A 73 -53.10 -27.76 9.50
CA ASN A 73 -53.91 -28.21 10.64
C ASN A 73 -54.54 -29.63 10.45
N LYS A 74 -55.10 -30.20 11.54
CA LYS A 74 -55.77 -31.53 11.71
C LYS A 74 -57.14 -31.64 10.97
N ALA A 75 -57.44 -32.75 10.26
CA ALA A 75 -58.15 -34.00 10.69
C ALA A 75 -59.69 -33.99 10.42
N PRO A 76 -60.44 -35.13 10.34
CA PRO A 76 -60.11 -36.50 10.76
C PRO A 76 -60.31 -37.64 9.72
N SER A 77 -59.90 -38.85 10.12
CA SER A 77 -60.01 -40.12 9.37
C SER A 77 -61.36 -40.83 9.55
N PRO A 78 -61.59 -41.95 8.82
CA PRO A 78 -61.70 -43.24 9.54
C PRO A 78 -60.81 -44.36 8.99
N SER A 79 -60.90 -45.54 9.61
CA SER A 79 -59.85 -46.55 9.79
C SER A 79 -59.95 -47.84 8.97
N SER A 80 -58.83 -48.57 8.90
CA SER A 80 -58.68 -50.03 8.63
C SER A 80 -59.01 -50.52 7.20
N SER A 81 -58.44 -51.61 6.67
CA SER A 81 -57.51 -52.60 7.24
C SER A 81 -56.46 -53.07 6.22
N SER A 82 -55.42 -53.75 6.70
CA SER A 82 -54.36 -54.39 5.90
C SER A 82 -54.87 -55.48 4.94
N HIS A 83 -54.32 -55.57 3.72
CA HIS A 83 -53.50 -56.70 3.25
C HIS A 83 -52.87 -56.45 1.85
N LYS A 84 -51.71 -57.09 1.63
CA LYS A 84 -50.92 -57.25 0.38
C LYS A 84 -51.80 -57.67 -0.83
N SER A 85 -51.47 -57.45 -2.11
CA SER A 85 -50.33 -56.81 -2.81
C SER A 85 -50.57 -56.79 -4.34
N VAL A 86 -49.71 -56.09 -5.09
CA VAL A 86 -49.50 -56.12 -6.57
C VAL A 86 -50.22 -55.03 -7.39
N ASP A 87 -51.52 -54.72 -7.20
CA ASP A 87 -52.22 -53.74 -8.06
C ASP A 87 -51.89 -52.26 -7.79
N ASP A 88 -51.45 -51.90 -6.58
CA ASP A 88 -51.16 -50.49 -6.22
C ASP A 88 -50.02 -49.88 -7.06
N ASN A 89 -49.04 -50.68 -7.50
CA ASN A 89 -47.85 -50.17 -8.19
C ASN A 89 -48.19 -49.58 -9.58
N ALA A 90 -49.08 -50.24 -10.33
CA ALA A 90 -49.55 -49.72 -11.62
C ALA A 90 -50.36 -48.42 -11.44
N GLN A 91 -51.07 -48.28 -10.32
CA GLN A 91 -51.90 -47.11 -10.02
C GLN A 91 -51.09 -45.93 -9.46
N THR A 92 -49.98 -46.17 -8.73
CA THR A 92 -49.00 -45.15 -8.36
C THR A 92 -48.18 -44.69 -9.56
N ASP A 93 -47.76 -45.60 -10.44
CA ASP A 93 -47.06 -45.25 -11.68
C ASP A 93 -47.94 -44.42 -12.62
N SER A 94 -49.21 -44.80 -12.81
CA SER A 94 -50.19 -43.99 -13.55
C SER A 94 -50.34 -42.56 -12.98
N ARG A 95 -50.36 -42.43 -11.65
CA ARG A 95 -50.42 -41.11 -10.97
C ARG A 95 -49.12 -40.33 -11.11
N ASN A 96 -47.97 -40.98 -11.07
CA ASN A 96 -46.65 -40.37 -11.26
C ASN A 96 -46.45 -39.92 -12.72
N GLU A 97 -46.88 -40.72 -13.69
CA GLU A 97 -46.94 -40.37 -15.11
C GLU A 97 -47.77 -39.11 -15.34
N ARG A 98 -48.97 -39.06 -14.74
CA ARG A 98 -49.86 -37.90 -14.79
C ARG A 98 -49.24 -36.65 -14.14
N ARG A 99 -48.50 -36.81 -13.03
CA ARG A 99 -47.74 -35.71 -12.39
C ARG A 99 -46.59 -35.22 -13.28
N ARG A 100 -45.82 -36.13 -13.91
CA ARG A 100 -44.75 -35.81 -14.88
C ARG A 100 -45.30 -35.03 -16.07
N MET A 101 -46.41 -35.50 -16.66
CA MET A 101 -47.12 -34.81 -17.75
C MET A 101 -47.61 -33.41 -17.38
N LEU A 102 -48.19 -33.23 -16.18
CA LEU A 102 -48.63 -31.91 -15.70
C LEU A 102 -47.45 -30.97 -15.42
N SER A 103 -46.36 -31.48 -14.85
CA SER A 103 -45.13 -30.72 -14.64
C SER A 103 -44.52 -30.25 -15.97
N ALA A 104 -44.42 -31.15 -16.96
CA ALA A 104 -43.97 -30.81 -18.31
C ALA A 104 -44.86 -29.77 -19.00
N LYS A 105 -46.19 -29.86 -18.84
CA LYS A 105 -47.14 -28.86 -19.35
C LYS A 105 -46.95 -27.49 -18.67
N ASN A 106 -46.82 -27.46 -17.35
CA ASN A 106 -46.57 -26.23 -16.60
C ASN A 106 -45.20 -25.61 -16.94
N ALA A 107 -44.16 -26.42 -17.12
CA ALA A 107 -42.83 -25.95 -17.53
C ALA A 107 -42.80 -25.40 -18.98
N ARG A 108 -43.69 -25.88 -19.86
CA ARG A 108 -43.92 -25.28 -21.20
C ARG A 108 -44.66 -23.95 -21.09
N LEU A 109 -45.72 -23.87 -20.27
CA LEU A 109 -46.48 -22.63 -20.05
C LEU A 109 -45.62 -21.54 -19.38
N TYR A 110 -44.79 -21.90 -18.40
CA TYR A 110 -43.85 -20.99 -17.76
C TYR A 110 -42.81 -20.44 -18.76
N ARG A 111 -42.21 -21.31 -19.59
CA ARG A 111 -41.30 -20.89 -20.67
C ARG A 111 -41.98 -19.97 -21.69
N SER A 112 -43.23 -20.27 -22.05
CA SER A 112 -44.02 -19.41 -22.95
C SER A 112 -44.30 -18.03 -22.34
N ARG A 113 -44.64 -17.96 -21.05
CA ARG A 113 -44.87 -16.69 -20.34
C ARG A 113 -43.59 -15.85 -20.28
N LYS A 114 -42.48 -16.46 -19.83
CA LYS A 114 -41.17 -15.80 -19.76
C LYS A 114 -40.70 -15.28 -21.12
N LYS A 115 -40.95 -16.02 -22.21
CA LYS A 115 -40.65 -15.56 -23.58
C LYS A 115 -41.47 -14.32 -23.95
N ASN A 116 -42.76 -14.31 -23.65
CA ASN A 116 -43.63 -13.16 -23.96
C ASN A 116 -43.25 -11.92 -23.11
N GLU A 117 -42.96 -12.10 -21.83
CA GLU A 117 -42.46 -11.03 -20.94
C GLU A 117 -41.14 -10.43 -21.49
N LEU A 118 -40.20 -11.28 -21.92
CA LEU A 118 -38.95 -10.82 -22.54
C LEU A 118 -39.18 -10.00 -23.81
N VAL A 119 -40.10 -10.43 -24.70
CA VAL A 119 -40.47 -9.66 -25.90
C VAL A 119 -41.04 -8.29 -25.52
N THR A 120 -41.94 -8.22 -24.53
CA THR A 120 -42.49 -6.93 -24.07
C THR A 120 -41.43 -6.01 -23.44
N LEU A 121 -40.42 -6.56 -22.76
CA LEU A 121 -39.32 -5.77 -22.20
C LEU A 121 -38.38 -5.25 -23.30
N ILE A 122 -38.13 -6.03 -24.35
CA ILE A 122 -37.34 -5.60 -25.52
C ILE A 122 -38.08 -4.47 -26.26
N GLU A 123 -39.39 -4.59 -26.48
CA GLU A 123 -40.19 -3.51 -27.06
C GLU A 123 -40.17 -2.23 -26.21
N GLN A 124 -40.23 -2.36 -24.87
CA GLN A 124 -40.13 -1.21 -23.97
C GLN A 124 -38.75 -0.55 -24.02
N ALA A 125 -37.67 -1.36 -24.05
CA ALA A 125 -36.30 -0.85 -24.17
C ALA A 125 -36.10 -0.04 -25.48
N HIS A 126 -36.56 -0.57 -26.62
CA HIS A 126 -36.51 0.16 -27.89
C HIS A 126 -37.34 1.44 -27.87
N ARG A 127 -38.55 1.44 -27.28
CA ARG A 127 -39.36 2.67 -27.15
C ARG A 127 -38.67 3.72 -26.27
N PHE A 128 -38.01 3.33 -25.18
CA PHE A 128 -37.24 4.26 -24.36
C PHE A 128 -35.99 4.79 -25.08
N GLU A 129 -35.32 3.96 -25.88
CA GLU A 129 -34.20 4.38 -26.71
C GLU A 129 -34.63 5.37 -27.81
N GLU A 130 -35.75 5.13 -28.49
CA GLU A 130 -36.36 6.07 -29.44
C GLU A 130 -36.73 7.40 -28.77
N GLN A 131 -37.37 7.37 -27.59
CA GLN A 131 -37.70 8.56 -26.81
C GLN A 131 -36.45 9.34 -26.40
N LEU A 132 -35.41 8.65 -25.94
CA LEU A 132 -34.16 9.25 -25.51
C LEU A 132 -33.39 9.86 -26.70
N ASN A 133 -33.43 9.22 -27.87
CA ASN A 133 -32.87 9.77 -29.11
C ASN A 133 -33.70 10.96 -29.63
N ALA A 134 -35.03 10.95 -29.51
CA ALA A 134 -35.87 12.11 -29.82
C ALA A 134 -35.62 13.29 -28.88
N LEU A 135 -35.42 13.02 -27.59
CA LEU A 135 -35.02 14.01 -26.58
C LEU A 135 -33.63 14.60 -26.89
N ARG A 136 -32.63 13.77 -27.23
CA ARG A 136 -31.30 14.22 -27.68
C ARG A 136 -31.40 15.13 -28.90
N ARG A 137 -32.18 14.76 -29.93
CA ARG A 137 -32.39 15.58 -31.13
C ARG A 137 -33.10 16.90 -30.80
N ARG A 138 -34.14 16.90 -29.97
CA ARG A 138 -34.80 18.16 -29.51
C ARG A 138 -33.86 19.05 -28.72
N HIS A 139 -33.08 18.48 -27.79
CA HIS A 139 -32.09 19.22 -27.01
C HIS A 139 -31.01 19.85 -27.89
N HIS A 140 -30.55 19.13 -28.92
CA HIS A 140 -29.61 19.64 -29.93
C HIS A 140 -30.21 20.76 -30.80
N VAL A 141 -31.51 20.69 -31.13
CA VAL A 141 -32.20 21.75 -31.90
C VAL A 141 -32.49 23.00 -31.05
N LEU A 142 -32.71 22.85 -29.74
CA LEU A 142 -33.02 23.96 -28.83
C LEU A 142 -31.78 24.74 -28.33
N ARG A 143 -30.57 24.17 -28.44
CA ARG A 143 -29.30 24.85 -28.08
C ARG A 143 -28.57 25.34 -29.33
N ALA A 144 -29.04 26.47 -29.87
CA ALA A 144 -28.47 27.08 -31.08
C ALA A 144 -27.04 27.65 -30.89
N ASP A 145 -26.57 27.85 -29.65
CA ASP A 145 -25.18 28.23 -29.35
C ASP A 145 -24.25 27.00 -29.30
N SER A 146 -23.72 26.63 -30.46
CA SER A 146 -22.75 25.53 -30.64
C SER A 146 -21.48 25.66 -29.79
N ALA A 147 -21.13 26.87 -29.37
CA ALA A 147 -19.97 27.14 -28.52
C ALA A 147 -20.08 26.47 -27.14
N VAL A 148 -21.25 26.54 -26.49
CA VAL A 148 -21.43 26.00 -25.12
C VAL A 148 -21.38 24.47 -25.13
N ALA A 149 -22.04 23.84 -26.12
CA ALA A 149 -21.98 22.39 -26.31
C ALA A 149 -20.53 21.91 -26.58
N CYS A 150 -19.78 22.62 -27.43
CA CYS A 150 -18.38 22.30 -27.72
C CYS A 150 -17.48 22.38 -26.46
N TRP A 151 -17.71 23.33 -25.56
CA TRP A 151 -16.97 23.43 -24.30
C TRP A 151 -17.39 22.35 -23.28
N GLU A 152 -18.68 22.01 -23.19
CA GLU A 152 -19.16 20.90 -22.35
C GLU A 152 -18.56 19.56 -22.82
N GLU A 153 -18.57 19.28 -24.14
CA GLU A 153 -17.98 18.07 -24.72
C GLU A 153 -16.45 18.02 -24.54
N LYS A 154 -15.74 19.14 -24.77
CA LYS A 154 -14.29 19.24 -24.50
C LYS A 154 -13.97 19.00 -23.02
N ALA A 155 -14.78 19.53 -22.09
CA ALA A 155 -14.59 19.31 -20.67
C ALA A 155 -14.84 17.85 -20.25
N ILE A 156 -15.84 17.18 -20.85
CA ILE A 156 -16.10 15.76 -20.63
C ILE A 156 -14.95 14.91 -21.20
N ALA A 157 -14.50 15.19 -22.43
CA ALA A 157 -13.37 14.50 -23.06
C ALA A 157 -12.06 14.70 -22.27
N GLN A 158 -11.81 15.90 -21.76
CA GLN A 158 -10.64 16.19 -20.91
C GLN A 158 -10.72 15.45 -19.56
N ARG A 159 -11.91 15.38 -18.93
CA ARG A 159 -12.11 14.57 -17.72
C ARG A 159 -11.92 13.08 -17.98
N LEU A 160 -12.36 12.57 -19.13
CA LEU A 160 -12.17 11.18 -19.53
C LEU A 160 -10.67 10.87 -19.74
N ARG A 161 -9.96 11.70 -20.52
CA ARG A 161 -8.51 11.59 -20.73
C ARG A 161 -7.73 11.68 -19.42
N ARG A 162 -8.12 12.58 -18.51
CA ARG A 162 -7.52 12.67 -17.18
C ARG A 162 -7.72 11.39 -16.38
N ARG A 163 -8.94 10.84 -16.35
CA ARG A 163 -9.21 9.57 -15.66
C ARG A 163 -8.44 8.39 -16.28
N GLN A 164 -8.33 8.33 -17.60
CA GLN A 164 -7.51 7.33 -18.31
C GLN A 164 -6.02 7.47 -17.98
N ALA A 165 -5.50 8.70 -17.87
CA ALA A 165 -4.13 8.95 -17.47
C ALA A 165 -3.87 8.62 -15.99
N GLU A 166 -4.83 8.90 -15.11
CA GLU A 166 -4.80 8.49 -13.69
C GLU A 166 -4.83 6.95 -13.57
N GLU A 167 -5.69 6.27 -14.31
CA GLU A 167 -5.78 4.81 -14.36
C GLU A 167 -4.51 4.16 -14.94
N LEU A 168 -3.95 4.70 -16.03
CA LEU A 168 -2.67 4.27 -16.58
C LEU A 168 -1.52 4.48 -15.58
N ASN A 169 -1.52 5.60 -14.85
CA ASN A 169 -0.50 5.89 -13.85
C ASN A 169 -0.59 4.91 -12.67
N GLU A 170 -1.79 4.57 -12.19
CA GLU A 170 -1.97 3.52 -11.18
C GLU A 170 -1.60 2.13 -11.71
N GLN A 171 -1.90 1.80 -12.96
CA GLN A 171 -1.41 0.57 -13.60
C GLN A 171 0.12 0.54 -13.69
N LEU A 172 0.77 1.67 -14.02
CA LEU A 172 2.22 1.79 -14.05
C LEU A 172 2.86 1.71 -12.65
N LYS A 173 2.26 2.32 -11.63
CA LYS A 173 2.66 2.15 -10.22
C LYS A 173 2.54 0.70 -9.78
N HIS A 174 1.42 0.02 -10.09
CA HIS A 174 1.23 -1.39 -9.78
C HIS A 174 2.18 -2.31 -10.57
N ALA A 175 2.47 -2.00 -11.84
CA ALA A 175 3.45 -2.72 -12.64
C ALA A 175 4.87 -2.52 -12.08
N LEU A 176 5.23 -1.31 -11.68
CA LEU A 176 6.51 -0.99 -11.06
C LEU A 176 6.63 -1.58 -9.64
N PHE A 177 5.55 -1.66 -8.87
CA PHE A 177 5.45 -2.41 -7.62
C PHE A 177 5.70 -3.91 -7.85
N THR A 178 5.09 -4.49 -8.89
CA THR A 178 5.25 -5.91 -9.25
C THR A 178 6.66 -6.19 -9.76
N TYR A 179 7.20 -5.33 -10.61
CA TYR A 179 8.54 -5.45 -11.19
C TYR A 179 9.65 -5.19 -10.15
N THR A 180 9.43 -4.28 -9.19
CA THR A 180 10.30 -4.16 -8.00
C THR A 180 10.09 -5.32 -7.03
N GLY A 181 8.97 -6.03 -7.05
CA GLY A 181 8.78 -7.32 -6.38
C GLY A 181 9.70 -8.40 -6.98
N VAL A 182 9.58 -8.68 -8.28
CA VAL A 182 10.44 -9.64 -9.01
C VAL A 182 11.91 -9.22 -8.98
N GLY A 183 12.18 -7.91 -9.04
CA GLY A 183 13.50 -7.30 -8.82
C GLY A 183 14.02 -7.46 -7.39
N ARG A 184 13.15 -7.52 -6.37
CA ARG A 184 13.50 -7.82 -4.97
C ARG A 184 13.70 -9.30 -4.73
N ASP A 185 13.03 -10.20 -5.45
CA ASP A 185 13.23 -11.66 -5.33
C ASP A 185 14.54 -12.07 -5.98
N SER A 186 14.82 -11.57 -7.19
CA SER A 186 16.13 -11.70 -7.82
C SER A 186 17.23 -11.01 -7.01
N ARG A 187 17.01 -9.78 -6.51
CA ARG A 187 17.96 -9.17 -5.55
C ARG A 187 18.06 -9.92 -4.24
N SER A 188 17.04 -10.64 -3.76
CA SER A 188 17.13 -11.47 -2.54
C SER A 188 18.18 -12.56 -2.73
N ILE A 189 18.11 -13.25 -3.87
CA ILE A 189 19.10 -14.25 -4.31
C ILE A 189 20.49 -13.61 -4.46
N PHE A 190 20.57 -12.41 -5.05
CA PHE A 190 21.86 -11.70 -5.14
C PHE A 190 22.37 -11.11 -3.81
N THR A 191 21.51 -10.83 -2.81
CA THR A 191 21.92 -10.34 -1.47
C THR A 191 22.42 -11.44 -0.55
N GLU A 192 22.08 -12.69 -0.83
CA GLU A 192 22.76 -13.85 -0.22
C GLU A 192 24.24 -13.92 -0.67
N SER A 193 24.55 -13.34 -1.84
CA SER A 193 25.89 -13.25 -2.43
C SER A 193 26.48 -11.82 -2.49
N ALA A 194 25.82 -10.81 -1.92
CA ALA A 194 26.24 -9.41 -2.13
C ALA A 194 27.47 -9.07 -1.26
N PRO A 195 28.48 -8.39 -1.82
CA PRO A 195 29.59 -7.87 -1.02
C PRO A 195 29.09 -6.91 0.06
N PRO A 196 29.69 -6.87 1.26
CA PRO A 196 29.35 -5.92 2.33
C PRO A 196 29.57 -4.42 2.01
N SER A 197 29.89 -4.07 0.76
CA SER A 197 30.27 -2.72 0.34
C SER A 197 29.12 -1.87 -0.23
N ALA A 198 27.94 -2.44 -0.43
CA ALA A 198 26.75 -1.66 -0.76
C ALA A 198 26.21 -0.98 0.52
N ALA A 199 25.99 0.34 0.48
CA ALA A 199 25.52 1.08 1.64
C ALA A 199 24.22 0.48 2.21
N LEU A 200 24.24 0.17 3.51
CA LEU A 200 23.13 -0.49 4.18
C LEU A 200 21.93 0.46 4.18
N ASN A 201 20.80 0.00 3.64
CA ASN A 201 19.60 0.82 3.50
C ASN A 201 18.34 -0.05 3.63
N MET A 202 17.64 0.08 4.75
CA MET A 202 16.45 -0.71 5.10
C MET A 202 15.28 -0.47 4.14
N ARG A 203 15.23 0.66 3.43
CA ARG A 203 14.24 0.91 2.36
C ARG A 203 14.34 -0.11 1.25
N HIS A 204 15.55 -0.56 0.89
CA HIS A 204 15.74 -1.57 -0.15
C HIS A 204 15.28 -2.98 0.29
N PHE A 205 15.34 -3.29 1.59
CA PHE A 205 15.00 -4.61 2.11
C PHE A 205 13.54 -4.74 2.52
N LEU A 206 12.97 -3.70 3.15
CA LEU A 206 11.64 -3.77 3.79
C LEU A 206 10.60 -2.90 3.08
N HIS A 207 10.94 -1.67 2.75
CA HIS A 207 9.95 -0.70 2.26
C HIS A 207 9.37 -1.12 0.90
N MET A 208 8.06 -0.92 0.77
CA MET A 208 7.27 -1.13 -0.44
C MET A 208 6.31 0.04 -0.57
N TYR A 209 6.08 0.51 -1.81
CA TYR A 209 5.21 1.66 -2.05
C TYR A 209 3.84 1.45 -1.39
N THR A 210 3.52 2.33 -0.45
CA THR A 210 2.39 2.23 0.45
C THR A 210 1.49 3.44 0.27
N HIS A 211 0.37 3.23 -0.42
CA HIS A 211 -0.71 4.20 -0.53
C HIS A 211 -1.86 3.80 0.39
N LEU A 212 -2.15 4.60 1.42
CA LEU A 212 -3.27 4.35 2.33
C LEU A 212 -4.52 5.09 1.83
N ARG A 213 -5.42 4.34 1.20
CA ARG A 213 -6.63 4.90 0.57
C ARG A 213 -7.64 5.42 1.58
N ARG A 214 -8.60 6.23 1.10
CA ARG A 214 -9.66 6.82 1.94
C ARG A 214 -10.72 5.80 2.38
N GLU A 215 -11.09 4.88 1.51
CA GLU A 215 -12.19 3.93 1.77
C GLU A 215 -11.76 2.92 2.86
N PRO A 216 -12.52 2.77 3.97
CA PRO A 216 -12.07 1.96 5.11
C PRO A 216 -11.68 0.51 4.79
N HIS A 217 -12.39 -0.11 3.84
CA HIS A 217 -12.12 -1.49 3.41
C HIS A 217 -10.88 -1.61 2.51
N LEU A 218 -10.56 -0.57 1.73
CA LEU A 218 -9.32 -0.51 0.96
C LEU A 218 -8.15 -0.22 1.89
N ARG A 219 -8.29 0.76 2.80
CA ARG A 219 -7.29 1.09 3.81
C ARG A 219 -6.91 -0.10 4.69
N MET A 220 -7.89 -0.92 5.08
CA MET A 220 -7.64 -2.17 5.81
C MET A 220 -6.77 -3.13 5.01
N ARG A 221 -7.10 -3.38 3.73
CA ARG A 221 -6.29 -4.19 2.81
C ARG A 221 -4.89 -3.61 2.62
N ASP A 222 -4.76 -2.29 2.53
CA ASP A 222 -3.47 -1.61 2.35
C ASP A 222 -2.57 -1.83 3.58
N LEU A 223 -3.14 -1.75 4.79
CA LEU A 223 -2.42 -2.04 6.05
C LEU A 223 -2.07 -3.53 6.21
N GLU A 224 -2.96 -4.45 5.81
CA GLU A 224 -2.70 -5.90 5.77
C GLU A 224 -1.58 -6.26 4.77
N ALA A 225 -1.49 -5.56 3.64
CA ALA A 225 -0.42 -5.76 2.65
C ALA A 225 0.96 -5.31 3.16
N VAL A 226 1.01 -4.31 4.06
CA VAL A 226 2.27 -3.87 4.70
C VAL A 226 2.65 -4.79 5.86
N GLY A 227 1.73 -5.02 6.80
CA GLY A 227 1.99 -5.83 7.99
C GLY A 227 1.87 -7.33 7.70
N THR A 228 2.97 -7.98 7.28
CA THR A 228 2.96 -9.42 6.94
C THR A 228 4.02 -10.22 7.70
N ALA A 229 3.73 -11.49 7.97
CA ALA A 229 4.68 -12.44 8.58
C ALA A 229 6.01 -12.53 7.81
N THR A 230 5.94 -12.50 6.47
CA THR A 230 7.10 -12.53 5.57
C THR A 230 8.01 -11.32 5.77
N LYS A 231 7.43 -10.12 5.92
CA LYS A 231 8.19 -8.89 6.15
C LYS A 231 8.85 -8.87 7.52
N ILE A 232 8.17 -9.34 8.56
CA ILE A 232 8.75 -9.52 9.90
C ILE A 232 9.91 -10.54 9.87
N ASN A 233 9.75 -11.66 9.15
CA ASN A 233 10.82 -12.65 8.99
C ASN A 233 12.04 -12.07 8.26
N ARG A 234 11.81 -11.35 7.15
CA ARG A 234 12.88 -10.69 6.37
C ARG A 234 13.60 -9.63 7.20
N ALA A 235 12.86 -8.81 7.95
CA ALA A 235 13.42 -7.85 8.88
C ALA A 235 14.34 -8.51 9.93
N MET A 236 13.87 -9.60 10.55
CA MET A 236 14.69 -10.36 11.50
C MET A 236 15.96 -10.93 10.85
N GLN A 237 15.87 -11.49 9.64
CA GLN A 237 17.03 -12.02 8.91
C GLN A 237 18.06 -10.93 8.57
N VAL A 238 17.61 -9.77 8.08
CA VAL A 238 18.49 -8.64 7.74
C VAL A 238 19.18 -8.12 8.99
N VAL A 239 18.44 -7.84 10.07
CA VAL A 239 19.02 -7.33 11.33
C VAL A 239 20.02 -8.32 11.92
N LEU A 240 19.70 -9.62 11.97
CA LEU A 240 20.61 -10.61 12.52
C LEU A 240 21.85 -10.85 11.63
N ARG A 241 21.74 -10.76 10.30
CA ARG A 241 22.87 -10.90 9.37
C ARG A 241 23.82 -9.71 9.44
N GLU A 242 23.30 -8.50 9.30
CA GLU A 242 24.13 -7.28 9.21
C GLU A 242 24.74 -6.88 10.57
N THR A 243 24.19 -7.36 11.70
CA THR A 243 24.79 -7.17 13.03
C THR A 243 25.59 -8.37 13.55
N ALA A 244 25.73 -9.45 12.78
CA ALA A 244 26.31 -10.72 13.26
C ALA A 244 27.76 -10.58 13.77
N THR A 245 28.53 -9.65 13.22
CA THR A 245 29.93 -9.37 13.59
C THR A 245 30.08 -8.40 14.76
N ILE A 246 29.01 -7.75 15.20
CA ILE A 246 29.03 -6.75 16.26
C ILE A 246 29.02 -7.47 17.62
N PRO A 247 30.02 -7.23 18.50
CA PRO A 247 30.09 -7.87 19.81
C PRO A 247 28.92 -7.44 20.72
N VAL A 248 28.45 -8.37 21.54
CA VAL A 248 27.38 -8.12 22.50
C VAL A 248 27.96 -7.66 23.83
N SER A 249 27.60 -6.44 24.24
CA SER A 249 27.99 -5.81 25.51
C SER A 249 26.83 -5.04 26.13
N THR A 250 26.90 -4.74 27.43
CA THR A 250 25.94 -3.83 28.10
C THR A 250 26.20 -2.36 27.77
N ALA A 251 27.41 -2.03 27.28
CA ALA A 251 27.69 -0.77 26.59
C ALA A 251 27.20 -0.85 25.12
N PRO A 252 26.59 0.22 24.57
CA PRO A 252 26.04 0.19 23.23
C PRO A 252 27.12 0.37 22.17
N GLU A 253 27.12 -0.50 21.16
CA GLU A 253 27.83 -0.26 19.92
C GLU A 253 26.86 0.33 18.89
N ILE A 254 27.11 1.57 18.48
CA ILE A 254 26.28 2.33 17.54
C ILE A 254 27.16 2.73 16.36
N LEU A 255 26.83 2.20 15.19
CA LEU A 255 27.46 2.51 13.91
C LEU A 255 26.47 3.31 13.06
N PHE A 256 26.96 4.23 12.24
CA PHE A 256 26.12 4.96 11.28
C PHE A 256 26.78 5.00 9.91
N GLN A 257 25.94 5.11 8.88
CA GLN A 257 26.33 5.35 7.50
C GLN A 257 25.46 6.47 6.94
N GLU A 258 26.07 7.51 6.37
CA GLU A 258 25.33 8.54 5.63
C GLU A 258 24.80 7.96 4.31
N LEU A 259 23.57 8.34 3.94
CA LEU A 259 22.95 7.98 2.67
C LEU A 259 22.84 9.22 1.80
N ASP A 260 23.47 9.14 0.62
CA ASP A 260 23.29 10.14 -0.43
C ASP A 260 21.92 9.95 -1.09
N LEU A 261 21.03 10.94 -0.90
CA LEU A 261 19.75 11.06 -1.59
C LEU A 261 19.81 12.11 -2.73
N GLY A 262 21.03 12.52 -3.12
CA GLY A 262 21.27 13.53 -4.15
C GLY A 262 20.64 14.87 -3.82
N ALA A 263 19.89 15.41 -4.79
CA ALA A 263 19.16 16.67 -4.63
C ALA A 263 17.86 16.52 -3.82
N GLU A 264 17.36 15.30 -3.61
CA GLU A 264 16.08 15.06 -2.94
C GLU A 264 16.17 15.23 -1.42
N GLY A 265 17.36 15.04 -0.81
CA GLY A 265 17.49 15.19 0.63
C GLY A 265 18.81 14.77 1.28
N LEU A 266 18.67 14.27 2.50
CA LEU A 266 19.71 13.67 3.33
C LEU A 266 19.16 12.41 3.97
N GLY A 267 19.99 11.38 4.15
CA GLY A 267 19.59 10.21 4.93
C GLY A 267 20.73 9.64 5.76
N LYS A 268 20.36 8.74 6.68
CA LYS A 268 21.29 7.90 7.43
C LYS A 268 20.75 6.48 7.53
N THR A 269 21.65 5.53 7.70
CA THR A 269 21.33 4.26 8.33
C THR A 269 22.14 4.10 9.61
N SER A 270 21.43 3.97 10.72
CA SER A 270 21.99 3.60 12.01
C SER A 270 21.92 2.09 12.20
N THR A 271 22.94 1.51 12.84
CA THR A 271 22.98 0.12 13.29
C THR A 271 23.43 0.11 14.74
N ALA A 272 22.63 -0.46 15.64
CA ALA A 272 22.92 -0.46 17.07
C ALA A 272 22.75 -1.85 17.69
N VAL A 273 23.68 -2.23 18.57
CA VAL A 273 23.65 -3.48 19.35
C VAL A 273 23.97 -3.18 20.81
N TYR A 274 23.13 -3.69 21.70
CA TYR A 274 23.30 -3.57 23.15
C TYR A 274 22.56 -4.66 23.91
N ALA A 275 23.11 -5.08 25.05
CA ALA A 275 22.51 -6.02 25.98
C ALA A 275 21.95 -5.30 27.21
N PHE A 276 20.85 -5.84 27.75
CA PHE A 276 20.22 -5.37 28.98
C PHE A 276 20.35 -6.42 30.07
N ASN A 277 20.58 -5.98 31.30
CA ASN A 277 20.60 -6.83 32.49
C ASN A 277 19.18 -7.21 32.92
N THR A 278 18.53 -8.02 32.08
CA THR A 278 17.21 -8.61 32.28
C THR A 278 17.12 -9.96 31.55
N ARG A 279 16.22 -10.84 32.01
CA ARG A 279 15.76 -12.04 31.29
C ARG A 279 14.27 -11.97 30.93
N ASP A 280 13.58 -10.91 31.33
CA ASP A 280 12.16 -10.71 30.99
C ASP A 280 12.06 -10.15 29.57
N ALA A 281 12.00 -11.06 28.60
CA ALA A 281 11.85 -10.73 27.20
C ALA A 281 10.57 -9.92 26.92
N SER A 282 9.49 -10.16 27.67
CA SER A 282 8.20 -9.48 27.48
C SER A 282 8.28 -8.02 27.91
N LYS A 283 8.77 -7.77 29.13
CA LYS A 283 9.02 -6.42 29.66
C LYS A 283 10.01 -5.66 28.79
N ALA A 284 11.15 -6.27 28.49
CA ALA A 284 12.21 -5.63 27.70
C ALA A 284 11.74 -5.28 26.29
N PHE A 285 10.92 -6.12 25.64
CA PHE A 285 10.40 -5.85 24.32
C PHE A 285 9.30 -4.78 24.30
N ASP A 286 8.40 -4.76 25.27
CA ASP A 286 7.40 -3.70 25.39
C ASP A 286 8.05 -2.33 25.65
N VAL A 287 9.06 -2.28 26.53
CA VAL A 287 9.89 -1.09 26.75
C VAL A 287 10.62 -0.68 25.46
N ALA A 288 11.25 -1.63 24.75
CA ALA A 288 11.92 -1.37 23.46
C ALA A 288 10.96 -0.81 22.40
N CYS A 289 9.75 -1.36 22.31
CA CYS A 289 8.71 -0.84 21.43
C CYS A 289 8.32 0.60 21.82
N ARG A 290 8.06 0.85 23.11
CA ARG A 290 7.68 2.18 23.60
C ARG A 290 8.80 3.21 23.39
N ALA A 291 10.07 2.83 23.56
CA ALA A 291 11.20 3.72 23.30
C ALA A 291 11.26 4.13 21.83
N ILE A 292 11.25 3.16 20.89
CA ILE A 292 11.28 3.46 19.43
C ILE A 292 10.10 4.35 19.02
N LEU A 293 8.88 4.04 19.46
CA LEU A 293 7.68 4.84 19.15
C LEU A 293 7.79 6.27 19.68
N ASN A 294 8.28 6.45 20.91
CA ASN A 294 8.36 7.75 21.56
C ASN A 294 9.63 8.54 21.20
N THR A 295 10.56 7.95 20.43
CA THR A 295 11.79 8.62 19.96
C THR A 295 11.44 9.62 18.87
N CYS A 296 10.93 10.76 19.31
CA CYS A 296 10.71 11.93 18.49
C CYS A 296 12.05 12.62 18.25
N GLY A 297 12.44 12.79 16.98
CA GLY A 297 13.79 13.19 16.57
C GLY A 297 14.39 14.34 17.38
N VAL A 298 15.69 14.25 17.65
CA VAL A 298 16.47 15.31 18.28
C VAL A 298 17.49 15.81 17.29
N TRP A 299 17.28 17.02 16.80
CA TRP A 299 18.11 17.63 15.78
C TRP A 299 19.32 18.34 16.43
N PRO A 300 20.57 17.96 16.14
CA PRO A 300 21.76 18.62 16.70
C PRO A 300 21.75 20.12 16.45
N ASP A 301 22.29 20.90 17.39
CA ASP A 301 22.26 22.37 17.36
C ASP A 301 20.87 23.02 17.27
N HIS A 302 19.77 22.29 17.44
CA HIS A 302 18.42 22.85 17.39
C HIS A 302 17.62 22.54 18.66
N SER A 303 16.83 23.51 19.10
CA SER A 303 15.82 23.36 20.15
C SER A 303 14.47 23.00 19.52
N ARG A 304 13.81 21.96 20.03
CA ARG A 304 12.45 21.59 19.59
C ARG A 304 11.43 22.56 20.20
N ILE A 305 10.76 23.35 19.36
CA ILE A 305 9.71 24.31 19.74
C ILE A 305 8.38 23.59 19.93
N GLU A 306 7.99 22.80 18.92
CA GLU A 306 6.71 22.10 18.88
C GLU A 306 6.95 20.62 18.60
N SER A 307 6.18 19.76 19.24
CA SER A 307 6.21 18.32 19.03
C SER A 307 4.81 17.78 19.17
N SER A 308 4.32 17.13 18.11
CA SER A 308 3.07 16.37 18.14
C SER A 308 3.32 14.98 17.59
N MET A 309 2.86 13.98 18.33
CA MET A 309 2.73 12.61 17.86
C MET A 309 1.29 12.19 18.10
N LYS A 310 0.62 11.69 17.06
CA LYS A 310 -0.73 11.18 17.15
C LYS A 310 -0.80 9.81 16.48
N PHE A 311 -1.13 8.79 17.26
CA PHE A 311 -1.65 7.55 16.68
C PHE A 311 -3.09 7.78 16.21
N VAL A 312 -3.38 7.29 15.02
CA VAL A 312 -4.72 7.33 14.41
C VAL A 312 -5.31 5.93 14.47
N ASP A 313 -6.58 5.85 14.88
CA ASP A 313 -7.32 4.58 14.89
C ASP A 313 -7.39 4.02 13.46
N VAL A 314 -6.93 2.79 13.31
CA VAL A 314 -6.93 2.03 12.06
C VAL A 314 -7.65 0.70 12.26
N PRO A 315 -8.21 0.10 11.21
CA PRO A 315 -8.83 -1.23 11.30
C PRO A 315 -7.85 -2.26 11.90
N PRO A 316 -8.32 -3.19 12.73
CA PRO A 316 -7.46 -4.22 13.31
C PRO A 316 -6.91 -5.13 12.21
N THR A 317 -5.62 -5.42 12.27
CA THR A 317 -4.91 -6.36 11.37
C THR A 317 -4.22 -7.45 12.19
N GLU A 318 -3.83 -8.55 11.55
CA GLU A 318 -3.19 -9.71 12.21
C GLU A 318 -2.00 -9.31 13.10
N PHE A 319 -1.18 -8.36 12.64
CA PHE A 319 0.02 -7.87 13.35
C PHE A 319 -0.19 -6.56 14.12
N ASN A 320 -1.46 -6.17 14.35
CA ASN A 320 -1.84 -4.95 15.08
C ASN A 320 -1.09 -3.70 14.58
N VAL A 321 -1.12 -3.48 13.26
CA VAL A 321 -0.46 -2.33 12.62
C VAL A 321 -0.99 -1.04 13.23
N ARG A 322 -0.10 -0.26 13.84
CA ARG A 322 -0.36 1.10 14.33
C ARG A 322 0.12 2.12 13.31
N TYR A 323 -0.65 3.19 13.15
CA TYR A 323 -0.33 4.28 12.24
C TYR A 323 -0.12 5.57 13.03
N GLY A 324 1.09 6.12 12.93
CA GLY A 324 1.55 7.32 13.61
C GLY A 324 1.67 8.50 12.66
N ILE A 325 1.18 9.65 13.10
CA ILE A 325 1.41 10.95 12.48
C ILE A 325 2.30 11.76 13.43
N THR A 326 3.53 12.06 12.99
CA THR A 326 4.45 12.92 13.74
C THR A 326 4.63 14.25 13.03
N LYS A 327 4.72 15.34 13.81
CA LYS A 327 5.14 16.66 13.36
C LYS A 327 6.02 17.28 14.42
N HIS A 328 7.15 17.83 14.02
CA HIS A 328 8.06 18.53 14.91
C HIS A 328 8.51 19.84 14.27
N SER A 329 8.67 20.88 15.08
CA SER A 329 9.26 22.15 14.66
C SER A 329 10.49 22.43 15.51
N TYR A 330 11.60 22.72 14.85
CA TYR A 330 12.92 22.93 15.43
C TYR A 330 13.39 24.34 15.12
N GLN A 331 14.15 24.93 16.03
CA GLN A 331 14.86 26.18 15.82
C GLN A 331 16.34 25.99 16.11
N HIS A 332 17.18 26.36 15.14
CA HIS A 332 18.63 26.37 15.29
C HIS A 332 19.03 27.30 16.44
N ASN A 333 19.82 26.78 17.38
CA ASN A 333 20.18 27.43 18.64
C ASN A 333 20.86 28.79 18.42
N VAL A 334 21.81 28.87 17.48
CA VAL A 334 22.51 30.09 17.08
C VAL A 334 21.70 30.94 16.07
N THR A 335 21.49 30.44 14.84
CA THR A 335 20.96 31.26 13.73
C THR A 335 19.47 31.61 13.84
N LYS A 336 18.73 30.95 14.75
CA LYS A 336 17.28 31.05 14.93
C LYS A 336 16.44 30.63 13.72
N ALA A 337 17.07 30.11 12.67
CA ALA A 337 16.40 29.48 11.53
C ALA A 337 15.48 28.34 12.02
N GLN A 338 14.31 28.20 11.40
CA GLN A 338 13.34 27.18 11.74
C GLN A 338 13.25 26.12 10.64
N ALA A 339 13.11 24.87 11.06
CA ALA A 339 12.82 23.74 10.20
C ALA A 339 11.69 22.91 10.82
N SER A 340 10.77 22.42 10.02
CA SER A 340 9.70 21.55 10.49
C SER A 340 9.71 20.22 9.72
N THR A 341 9.50 19.12 10.43
CA THR A 341 9.41 17.78 9.86
C THR A 341 8.00 17.23 10.03
N GLU A 342 7.57 16.41 9.06
CA GLU A 342 6.32 15.66 9.12
C GLU A 342 6.55 14.24 8.59
N ALA A 343 6.09 13.22 9.34
CA ALA A 343 6.19 11.81 8.94
C ALA A 343 4.84 11.09 8.98
N ARG A 344 4.83 9.87 8.43
CA ARG A 344 3.69 8.96 8.34
C ARG A 344 4.16 7.53 8.57
N ASP A 345 4.33 7.18 9.84
CA ASP A 345 4.99 5.94 10.24
C ASP A 345 3.97 4.83 10.53
N LEU A 346 4.29 3.61 10.11
CA LEU A 346 3.57 2.38 10.39
C LEU A 346 4.43 1.50 11.30
N TYR A 347 3.84 0.96 12.37
CA TYR A 347 4.53 0.12 13.34
C TYR A 347 3.77 -1.17 13.58
N TYR A 348 4.43 -2.32 13.47
CA TYR A 348 3.86 -3.63 13.77
C TYR A 348 4.92 -4.55 14.34
N SER A 349 4.50 -5.45 15.22
CA SER A 349 5.41 -6.30 15.97
C SER A 349 4.85 -7.69 16.16
N ARG A 350 5.75 -8.62 16.47
CA ARG A 350 5.43 -10.00 16.82
C ARG A 350 6.44 -10.51 17.84
N MET A 351 5.95 -11.20 18.87
CA MET A 351 6.77 -11.95 19.81
C MET A 351 6.51 -13.44 19.64
N ILE A 352 7.57 -14.25 19.64
CA ILE A 352 7.53 -15.71 19.60
C ILE A 352 8.48 -16.22 20.69
N GLY A 353 7.92 -16.77 21.77
CA GLY A 353 8.70 -17.13 22.95
C GLY A 353 9.42 -15.90 23.52
N SER A 354 10.73 -15.99 23.69
CA SER A 354 11.59 -14.88 24.15
C SER A 354 12.14 -14.00 23.01
N CYS A 355 11.76 -14.24 21.75
CA CYS A 355 12.19 -13.42 20.61
C CYS A 355 11.09 -12.42 20.22
N GLY A 356 11.36 -11.13 20.36
CA GLY A 356 10.51 -10.04 19.89
C GLY A 356 11.08 -9.38 18.63
N VAL A 357 10.23 -9.11 17.64
CA VAL A 357 10.59 -8.35 16.44
C VAL A 357 9.59 -7.20 16.26
N LEU A 358 10.10 -5.97 16.21
CA LEU A 358 9.38 -4.77 15.84
C LEU A 358 9.86 -4.33 14.46
N VAL A 359 8.93 -3.94 13.59
CA VAL A 359 9.22 -3.31 12.30
C VAL A 359 8.51 -1.98 12.24
N TRP A 360 9.18 -0.97 11.69
CA TRP A 360 8.57 0.27 11.27
C TRP A 360 8.88 0.58 9.80
N ASP A 361 7.97 1.30 9.18
CA ASP A 361 8.03 1.69 7.77
C ASP A 361 7.23 2.99 7.58
N PHE A 362 7.37 3.64 6.44
CA PHE A 362 6.66 4.89 6.14
C PHE A 362 5.60 4.71 5.05
N VAL A 363 4.64 5.63 5.02
CA VAL A 363 3.59 5.73 4.00
C VAL A 363 4.00 6.75 2.94
N ASP A 364 3.97 6.35 1.67
CA ASP A 364 4.29 7.25 0.56
C ASP A 364 3.20 8.29 0.35
N ASP A 365 1.94 7.83 0.28
CA ASP A 365 0.73 8.59 -0.03
C ASP A 365 -0.43 8.22 0.93
N ASP A 366 -1.24 9.20 1.35
CA ASP A 366 -2.44 8.97 2.19
C ASP A 366 -3.57 9.94 1.83
N ASP A 367 -4.73 9.41 1.44
CA ASP A 367 -5.90 10.22 1.00
C ASP A 367 -6.67 10.90 2.14
N SER A 368 -6.46 10.42 3.37
CA SER A 368 -7.14 10.87 4.59
C SER A 368 -6.25 11.83 5.38
N TYR A 369 -4.94 11.58 5.39
CA TYR A 369 -3.93 12.36 6.08
C TYR A 369 -2.76 12.75 5.16
N PRO A 370 -3.01 13.39 4.00
CA PRO A 370 -1.93 13.80 3.10
C PRO A 370 -0.95 14.74 3.79
N LEU A 371 0.30 14.76 3.34
CA LEU A 371 1.32 15.71 3.80
C LEU A 371 0.90 17.14 3.44
N LYS A 372 0.86 18.03 4.43
CA LYS A 372 0.22 19.34 4.27
C LYS A 372 1.23 20.44 3.93
N CYS A 373 1.60 20.47 2.64
CA CYS A 373 2.25 21.58 1.94
C CYS A 373 3.76 21.82 2.20
N SER A 374 4.30 22.72 1.38
CA SER A 374 5.67 22.83 0.86
C SER A 374 6.74 23.39 1.79
N THR A 375 6.52 23.39 3.11
CA THR A 375 7.49 23.93 4.09
C THR A 375 7.96 22.90 5.11
N PHE A 376 7.44 21.68 5.01
CA PHE A 376 7.86 20.55 5.85
C PHE A 376 8.84 19.68 5.10
N ILE A 377 9.88 19.25 5.81
CA ILE A 377 10.76 18.16 5.39
C ILE A 377 9.98 16.87 5.65
N LYS A 378 9.72 16.09 4.59
CA LYS A 378 9.09 14.76 4.71
C LYS A 378 10.13 13.83 5.35
N ARG A 379 9.81 13.28 6.51
CA ARG A 379 10.66 12.29 7.19
C ARG A 379 10.10 10.89 6.91
N ASP A 380 10.93 10.05 6.31
CA ASP A 380 10.61 8.67 5.95
C ASP A 380 11.52 7.73 6.75
N THR A 381 10.95 7.04 7.74
CA THR A 381 11.68 6.09 8.60
C THR A 381 11.31 4.66 8.28
N VAL A 382 12.32 3.79 8.13
CA VAL A 382 12.12 2.36 7.92
C VAL A 382 13.22 1.57 8.62
N GLY A 383 12.84 0.57 9.40
CA GLY A 383 13.79 -0.16 10.22
C GLY A 383 13.17 -1.32 10.97
N ALA A 384 14.01 -2.00 11.73
CA ALA A 384 13.59 -3.12 12.54
C ALA A 384 14.47 -3.29 13.78
N LEU A 385 13.82 -3.75 14.84
CA LEU A 385 14.44 -4.10 16.12
C LEU A 385 14.15 -5.57 16.40
N VAL A 386 15.21 -6.34 16.66
CA VAL A 386 15.16 -7.72 17.12
C VAL A 386 15.67 -7.78 18.55
N LEU A 387 14.82 -8.26 19.46
CA LEU A 387 15.17 -8.52 20.85
C LEU A 387 15.13 -10.02 21.12
N ARG A 388 16.22 -10.62 21.59
CA ARG A 388 16.27 -12.05 21.96
C ARG A 388 17.33 -12.30 23.05
N PRO A 389 17.27 -13.44 23.78
CA PRO A 389 18.37 -13.85 24.64
C PRO A 389 19.60 -14.17 23.82
N GLU A 390 20.77 -13.66 24.22
CA GLU A 390 22.08 -14.13 23.75
C GLU A 390 23.06 -14.21 24.92
N VAL A 391 24.07 -15.05 24.80
CA VAL A 391 25.18 -15.13 25.77
C VAL A 391 26.19 -14.05 25.42
N CYS A 392 26.44 -13.13 26.35
CA CYS A 392 27.41 -12.04 26.18
C CYS A 392 28.85 -12.55 26.31
N ALA A 393 29.84 -11.71 25.99
CA ALA A 393 31.26 -12.07 26.06
C ALA A 393 31.77 -12.48 27.46
N ASP A 394 31.05 -12.11 28.52
CA ASP A 394 31.30 -12.50 29.92
C ASP A 394 30.64 -13.83 30.33
N GLY A 395 29.95 -14.52 29.40
CA GLY A 395 29.25 -15.77 29.63
C GLY A 395 27.86 -15.62 30.27
N VAL A 396 27.38 -14.40 30.51
CA VAL A 396 26.04 -14.18 31.07
C VAL A 396 25.00 -14.04 29.96
N GLU A 397 23.94 -14.83 30.03
CA GLU A 397 22.75 -14.70 29.17
C GLU A 397 21.95 -13.45 29.55
N ARG A 398 21.74 -12.57 28.56
CA ARG A 398 21.03 -11.29 28.66
C ARG A 398 20.06 -11.12 27.49
N MET A 399 19.04 -10.28 27.66
CA MET A 399 18.25 -9.79 26.53
C MET A 399 19.09 -8.82 25.68
N VAL A 400 19.34 -9.17 24.42
CA VAL A 400 20.09 -8.37 23.46
C VAL A 400 19.13 -7.73 22.47
N CYS A 401 19.29 -6.43 22.28
CA CYS A 401 18.62 -5.66 21.24
C CYS A 401 19.59 -5.40 20.09
N ARG A 402 19.16 -5.73 18.88
CA ARG A 402 19.81 -5.43 17.61
C ARG A 402 18.83 -4.57 16.81
N ASN A 403 19.24 -3.38 16.40
CA ASN A 403 18.41 -2.40 15.70
C ASN A 403 19.12 -1.94 14.43
N ILE A 404 18.39 -1.85 13.32
CA ILE A 404 18.83 -1.11 12.13
C ILE A 404 17.70 -0.17 11.70
N CYS A 405 18.02 1.13 11.59
CA CYS A 405 17.09 2.18 11.22
C CYS A 405 17.64 2.99 10.04
N THR A 406 16.90 3.04 8.93
CA THR A 406 17.13 4.03 7.88
C THR A 406 16.16 5.19 8.06
N ASP A 407 16.71 6.40 8.12
CA ASP A 407 16.00 7.65 8.32
C ASP A 407 16.33 8.60 7.16
N MET A 408 15.31 9.10 6.45
CA MET A 408 15.44 9.88 5.23
C MET A 408 14.66 11.18 5.35
N HIS A 409 15.35 12.31 5.18
CA HIS A 409 14.81 13.66 5.23
C HIS A 409 14.70 14.22 3.81
N ILE A 410 13.51 14.09 3.22
CA ILE A 410 13.19 14.54 1.86
C ILE A 410 12.77 16.02 1.88
N LEU A 411 13.47 16.83 1.09
CA LEU A 411 13.38 18.29 1.07
C LEU A 411 12.29 18.77 0.11
N VAL A 412 11.04 18.72 0.57
CA VAL A 412 9.90 19.25 -0.20
C VAL A 412 9.98 20.78 -0.20
N ASN A 413 10.50 21.36 -1.28
CA ASN A 413 10.63 22.82 -1.52
C ASN A 413 11.34 23.61 -0.39
N SER A 414 12.16 22.93 0.41
CA SER A 414 12.84 23.49 1.57
C SER A 414 14.36 23.48 1.36
N PRO A 415 15.11 24.49 1.85
CA PRO A 415 16.58 24.48 1.71
C PRO A 415 17.18 23.28 2.46
N LYS A 416 18.26 22.71 1.92
CA LYS A 416 19.02 21.64 2.58
C LYS A 416 19.53 22.15 3.93
N PRO A 417 19.09 21.56 5.06
CA PRO A 417 19.46 22.06 6.37
C PRO A 417 20.91 21.73 6.69
N SER A 418 21.55 22.56 7.50
CA SER A 418 22.84 22.25 8.12
C SER A 418 22.63 21.19 9.19
N LEU A 419 22.91 19.93 8.85
CA LEU A 419 22.77 18.77 9.73
C LEU A 419 24.10 18.03 9.79
N ASN A 420 24.68 17.91 10.99
CA ASN A 420 25.75 16.96 11.25
C ASN A 420 25.13 15.55 11.36
N VAL A 421 25.09 14.81 10.26
CA VAL A 421 24.39 13.51 10.16
C VAL A 421 24.96 12.48 11.16
N ALA A 422 26.27 12.51 11.40
CA ALA A 422 26.96 11.65 12.37
C ALA A 422 26.49 11.89 13.81
N GLU A 423 26.51 13.14 14.24
CA GLU A 423 26.10 13.56 15.59
C GLU A 423 24.59 13.35 15.79
N TYR A 424 23.79 13.57 14.74
CA TYR A 424 22.35 13.28 14.75
C TYR A 424 22.06 11.81 14.98
N ALA A 425 22.74 10.92 14.25
CA ALA A 425 22.60 9.47 14.41
C ALA A 425 22.91 9.04 15.85
N LEU A 426 24.10 9.41 16.33
CA LEU A 426 24.58 9.04 17.67
C LEU A 426 23.64 9.55 18.77
N LEU A 427 23.15 10.78 18.67
CA LEU A 427 22.25 11.37 19.67
C LEU A 427 20.89 10.65 19.74
N GLU A 428 20.30 10.33 18.59
CA GLU A 428 19.01 9.63 18.51
C GLU A 428 19.12 8.19 19.04
N ASP A 429 20.09 7.41 18.56
CA ASP A 429 20.24 6.01 18.97
C ASP A 429 20.69 5.85 20.42
N MET A 430 21.47 6.80 20.97
CA MET A 430 21.84 6.80 22.39
C MET A 430 20.63 7.09 23.28
N MET A 431 19.72 7.99 22.86
CA MET A 431 18.47 8.23 23.59
C MET A 431 17.54 7.02 23.58
N VAL A 432 17.46 6.29 22.47
CA VAL A 432 16.76 4.99 22.41
C VAL A 432 17.39 4.04 23.44
N TYR A 433 18.71 3.84 23.39
CA TYR A 433 19.41 2.94 24.31
C TYR A 433 19.17 3.27 25.78
N GLU A 434 19.37 4.52 26.22
CA GLU A 434 19.18 4.89 27.64
C GLU A 434 17.71 4.75 28.06
N SER A 435 16.74 5.11 27.20
CA SER A 435 15.31 4.92 27.50
C SER A 435 14.93 3.44 27.67
N ILE A 436 15.52 2.54 26.87
CA ILE A 436 15.28 1.10 27.02
C ILE A 436 15.99 0.56 28.25
N LYS A 437 17.24 0.96 28.48
CA LYS A 437 18.07 0.54 29.61
C LYS A 437 17.40 0.88 30.95
N GLU A 438 16.88 2.10 31.09
CA GLU A 438 16.15 2.54 32.29
C GLU A 438 14.90 1.68 32.56
N GLY A 439 14.10 1.40 31.52
CA GLY A 439 12.86 0.64 31.68
C GLY A 439 13.03 -0.88 31.76
N ALA A 440 14.05 -1.45 31.09
CA ALA A 440 14.22 -2.89 30.92
C ALA A 440 15.10 -3.53 32.01
N THR A 441 16.13 -2.84 32.48
CA THR A 441 17.15 -3.40 33.39
C THR A 441 16.56 -3.80 34.76
N ASP A 442 16.85 -5.03 35.20
CA ASP A 442 16.40 -5.60 36.49
C ASP A 442 17.54 -5.74 37.52
N TRP A 443 18.78 -5.89 37.07
CA TRP A 443 19.96 -5.95 37.95
C TRP A 443 21.11 -5.09 37.40
N GLN A 444 22.09 -4.77 38.25
CA GLN A 444 23.32 -4.10 37.83
C GLN A 444 24.43 -5.14 37.68
N ASP A 445 25.33 -4.93 36.73
CA ASP A 445 26.58 -5.70 36.69
C ASP A 445 27.34 -5.44 38.00
N SER A 446 27.59 -6.49 38.77
CA SER A 446 28.43 -6.39 39.96
C SER A 446 29.82 -5.95 39.52
N MET A 447 30.20 -4.71 39.83
CA MET A 447 31.49 -4.15 39.40
C MET A 447 32.63 -5.12 39.72
N ALA A 448 33.23 -5.68 38.67
CA ALA A 448 34.48 -6.41 38.79
C ALA A 448 35.53 -5.43 39.33
N ARG A 449 36.11 -5.77 40.48
CA ARG A 449 37.25 -5.07 41.08
C ARG A 449 38.55 -5.58 40.50
#